data_AF-A0A4Y2VTZ8-F1
#
_entry.id   AF-A0A4Y2VTZ8-F1
#
_cell.length_a   1.000
_cell.length_b   1.000
_cell.length_c   1.000
_cell.angle_alpha   90.00
_cell.angle_beta   90.00
_cell.angle_gamma   90.00
#
_symmetry.space_group_name_H-M   'P 1'
#
loop_
_entity.id
_entity.type
_entity.pdbx_description
1 polymer ?
#
loop_
_entity_poly.entity_id
_entity_poly.type
_entity_poly.pdbx_seq_one_letter_code
_entity_poly.pdbx_strand_id
1 'polypeptide(L)'
;MERCYCTKSELELFGPEKIQLAIENSSFVEIHPVASISDSNTIEFQITGLGDAYFDLSHVLLNIQAKILKADGTAFTVNDKCGSINYLLNTMFSECHISLNDRQISSESNYAYKTYIQSTLFHSESSQKNFLRAGMFYKDTAGEFDNTDVTAAGKNLGFKQRYERVKGGKIFDMCGILHIDLGTQPRLLISGTTIRVRLLKAKDDFTLLAASGAFRLQIENISLFTRKCDVSSSIVVGHEKALEQALVQMSFTRIETKTFTLSSGLKSVIIPNAMNGILPSRMILGLVSNSAFNGDFKKNPFNFKNYNLSYISLSENGVQIPMSAYTPSYKNDLFARNYLSLFTDLAQHNTNVTLEEYKDNTCLYVFDLTQDYSASDPFMNVARSGDISIHLKFDEDLPETVTLLVYMEMQSFIEIDKSRNIFTDY
;
A
#
# COMPACT_ATOMS: atom_id res chain seq x y z
N MET A 1 -10.23 -8.29 31.46
CA MET A 1 -9.30 -7.17 31.23
C MET A 1 -10.12 -5.89 31.16
N GLU A 2 -9.92 -4.97 32.09
CA GLU A 2 -10.50 -3.63 32.01
C GLU A 2 -9.86 -2.89 30.83
N ARG A 3 -10.69 -2.32 29.95
CA ARG A 3 -10.20 -1.44 28.89
C ARG A 3 -9.74 -0.13 29.54
N CYS A 4 -8.54 0.33 29.17
CA CYS A 4 -8.01 1.61 29.63
C CYS A 4 -8.71 2.74 28.87
N TYR A 5 -9.52 3.54 29.55
CA TYR A 5 -10.16 4.72 28.98
C TYR A 5 -9.15 5.89 28.95
N CYS A 6 -9.04 6.60 27.82
CA CYS A 6 -8.15 7.76 27.69
C CYS A 6 -8.93 9.09 27.70
N THR A 7 -8.30 10.15 28.24
CA THR A 7 -8.77 11.54 28.15
C THR A 7 -8.10 12.26 26.98
N LYS A 8 -8.73 13.31 26.43
CA LYS A 8 -8.16 14.13 25.35
C LYS A 8 -6.90 14.89 25.81
N SER A 9 -5.86 14.92 24.98
CA SER A 9 -4.57 15.55 25.27
C SER A 9 -4.66 17.04 25.63
N GLU A 10 -5.66 17.73 25.08
CA GLU A 10 -5.97 19.15 25.29
C GLU A 10 -6.42 19.45 26.73
N LEU A 11 -6.71 18.41 27.51
CA LEU A 11 -7.10 18.49 28.91
C LEU A 11 -5.95 18.17 29.88
N GLU A 12 -4.78 17.73 29.39
CA GLU A 12 -3.60 17.41 30.20
C GLU A 12 -2.70 18.64 30.46
N LEU A 13 -3.30 19.75 30.90
CA LEU A 13 -2.67 21.07 31.00
C LEU A 13 -1.56 21.20 32.07
N PHE A 14 -1.46 20.24 32.98
CA PHE A 14 -0.51 20.25 34.11
C PHE A 14 0.45 19.05 34.11
N GLY A 15 0.49 18.28 33.03
CA GLY A 15 1.39 17.15 32.91
C GLY A 15 2.85 17.61 32.88
N PRO A 16 3.76 17.03 33.70
CA PRO A 16 5.17 17.33 33.59
C PRO A 16 5.71 16.88 32.22
N GLU A 17 6.70 17.60 31.69
CA GLU A 17 7.38 17.19 30.47
C GLU A 17 8.04 15.82 30.67
N LYS A 18 7.78 14.90 29.74
CA LYS A 18 8.31 13.54 29.79
C LYS A 18 9.70 13.52 29.15
N ILE A 19 10.71 13.12 29.92
CA ILE A 19 12.09 12.95 29.41
C ILE A 19 12.28 11.48 29.00
N GLN A 20 12.75 11.26 27.78
CA GLN A 20 13.11 9.92 27.30
C GLN A 20 14.46 9.51 27.91
N LEU A 21 14.45 8.49 28.77
CA LEU A 21 15.65 7.83 29.33
C LEU A 21 15.69 6.31 29.09
N ALA A 22 14.70 5.77 28.40
CA ALA A 22 14.51 4.33 28.23
C ALA A 22 15.27 3.74 27.03
N ILE A 23 15.58 4.56 26.01
CA ILE A 23 16.37 4.16 24.84
C ILE A 23 17.71 4.85 24.98
N GLU A 24 18.75 4.07 25.24
CA GLU A 24 20.10 4.58 25.49
C GLU A 24 20.82 4.93 24.18
N ASN A 25 20.53 4.17 23.12
CA ASN A 25 21.10 4.36 21.79
C ASN A 25 20.17 3.82 20.70
N SER A 26 20.29 4.35 19.47
CA SER A 26 19.59 3.79 18.31
C SER A 26 20.43 3.94 17.05
N SER A 27 20.43 2.92 16.20
CA SER A 27 21.18 2.90 14.95
C SER A 27 20.45 2.11 13.86
N PHE A 28 20.67 2.47 12.59
CA PHE A 28 20.21 1.66 11.47
C PHE A 28 21.17 0.51 11.22
N VAL A 29 20.62 -0.70 11.08
CA VAL A 29 21.37 -1.89 10.68
C VAL A 29 21.01 -2.26 9.25
N GLU A 30 22.01 -2.58 8.44
CA GLU A 30 21.83 -3.07 7.07
C GLU A 30 21.65 -4.60 7.10
N ILE A 31 20.64 -5.09 6.38
CA ILE A 31 20.31 -6.50 6.23
C ILE A 31 20.32 -6.82 4.74
N HIS A 32 21.10 -7.84 4.38
CA HIS A 32 21.15 -8.35 3.01
C HIS A 32 20.18 -9.54 2.83
N PRO A 33 19.81 -9.86 1.58
CA PRO A 33 19.02 -11.03 1.27
C PRO A 33 19.64 -12.33 1.78
N VAL A 34 18.81 -13.28 2.21
CA VAL A 34 19.24 -14.60 2.71
C VAL A 34 19.88 -15.46 1.62
N ALA A 35 19.48 -15.25 0.36
CA ALA A 35 19.99 -15.96 -0.81
C ALA A 35 20.38 -14.99 -1.93
N SER A 36 21.14 -15.48 -2.91
CA SER A 36 21.46 -14.70 -4.10
C SER A 36 20.20 -14.25 -4.82
N ILE A 37 20.18 -12.98 -5.24
CA ILE A 37 19.08 -12.38 -5.99
C ILE A 37 19.14 -12.69 -7.49
N SER A 38 20.22 -13.31 -7.97
CA SER A 38 20.37 -13.73 -9.36
C SER A 38 19.34 -14.81 -9.71
N ASP A 39 18.45 -14.50 -10.67
CA ASP A 39 17.43 -15.40 -11.22
C ASP A 39 16.36 -15.91 -10.22
N SER A 40 16.26 -15.31 -9.03
CA SER A 40 15.16 -15.57 -8.10
C SER A 40 14.01 -14.58 -8.29
N ASN A 41 12.78 -15.09 -8.35
CA ASN A 41 11.57 -14.26 -8.31
C ASN A 41 11.23 -13.80 -6.88
N THR A 42 11.82 -14.44 -5.86
CA THR A 42 11.55 -14.16 -4.46
C THR A 42 12.82 -13.65 -3.78
N ILE A 43 12.69 -12.56 -3.03
CA ILE A 43 13.77 -11.98 -2.22
C ILE A 43 13.34 -12.06 -0.77
N GLU A 44 14.19 -12.60 0.09
CA GLU A 44 13.91 -12.78 1.51
C GLU A 44 14.97 -12.12 2.37
N PHE A 45 14.54 -11.38 3.39
CA PHE A 45 15.38 -10.82 4.45
C PHE A 45 15.02 -11.47 5.78
N GLN A 46 16.03 -11.67 6.62
CA GLN A 46 15.85 -12.14 7.99
C GLN A 46 16.54 -11.19 8.96
N ILE A 47 15.73 -10.49 9.77
CA ILE A 47 16.18 -9.61 10.84
C ILE A 47 16.15 -10.45 12.11
N THR A 48 17.33 -10.89 12.58
CA THR A 48 17.40 -11.81 13.70
C THR A 48 17.26 -11.05 15.02
N GLY A 49 16.31 -11.48 15.87
CA GLY A 49 16.03 -10.91 17.18
C GLY A 49 17.05 -11.26 18.27
N LEU A 50 18.35 -11.30 17.96
CA LEU A 50 19.38 -11.72 18.92
C LEU A 50 19.72 -10.62 19.95
N GLY A 51 20.01 -11.06 21.18
CA GLY A 51 20.39 -10.20 22.30
C GLY A 51 19.23 -9.38 22.85
N ASP A 52 19.55 -8.23 23.45
CA ASP A 52 18.57 -7.33 24.09
C ASP A 52 18.04 -6.25 23.12
N ALA A 53 18.24 -6.44 21.82
CA ALA A 53 17.89 -5.48 20.79
C ALA A 53 16.37 -5.40 20.57
N TYR A 54 15.84 -4.19 20.58
CA TYR A 54 14.47 -3.91 20.14
C TYR A 54 14.51 -3.36 18.71
N PHE A 55 13.47 -3.62 17.92
CA PHE A 55 13.39 -3.16 16.54
C PHE A 55 12.22 -2.21 16.34
N ASP A 56 12.49 -1.10 15.67
CA ASP A 56 11.47 -0.17 15.22
C ASP A 56 11.03 -0.50 13.79
N LEU A 57 9.79 -0.95 13.66
CA LEU A 57 9.20 -1.34 12.37
C LEU A 57 8.63 -0.15 11.59
N SER A 58 8.51 1.04 12.19
CA SER A 58 7.95 2.22 11.52
C SER A 58 8.85 2.75 10.40
N HIS A 59 10.15 2.42 10.44
CA HIS A 59 11.15 2.87 9.47
C HIS A 59 11.94 1.69 8.91
N VAL A 60 11.24 0.69 8.37
CA VAL A 60 11.89 -0.34 7.54
C VAL A 60 12.13 0.25 6.16
N LEU A 61 13.39 0.54 5.84
CA LEU A 61 13.79 1.16 4.58
C LEU A 61 14.29 0.09 3.61
N LEU A 62 13.88 0.21 2.36
CA LEU A 62 14.34 -0.61 1.25
C LEU A 62 15.23 0.23 0.35
N ASN A 63 16.43 -0.27 0.05
CA ASN A 63 17.36 0.33 -0.89
C ASN A 63 17.59 -0.63 -2.06
N ILE A 64 17.41 -0.17 -3.30
CA ILE A 64 17.51 -0.98 -4.52
C ILE A 64 18.31 -0.25 -5.58
N GLN A 65 19.27 -0.95 -6.17
CA GLN A 65 19.91 -0.58 -7.43
C GLN A 65 19.43 -1.51 -8.53
N ALA A 66 18.92 -0.94 -9.61
CA ALA A 66 18.36 -1.70 -10.72
C ALA A 66 18.74 -1.09 -12.08
N LYS A 67 18.56 -1.87 -13.15
CA LYS A 67 18.67 -1.41 -14.54
C LYS A 67 17.62 -2.10 -15.41
N ILE A 68 17.30 -1.48 -16.54
CA ILE A 68 16.43 -2.09 -17.56
C ILE A 68 17.32 -2.74 -18.62
N LEU A 69 16.93 -3.92 -19.08
CA LEU A 69 17.50 -4.62 -20.23
C LEU A 69 16.41 -4.93 -21.25
N LYS A 70 16.80 -5.27 -22.47
CA LYS A 70 15.90 -5.94 -23.40
C LYS A 70 15.58 -7.35 -22.88
N ALA A 71 14.45 -7.91 -23.30
CA ALA A 71 14.00 -9.23 -22.83
C ALA A 71 15.04 -10.35 -23.08
N ASP A 72 15.80 -10.25 -24.18
CA ASP A 72 16.90 -11.17 -24.52
C ASP A 72 18.18 -10.98 -23.69
N GLY A 73 18.17 -10.04 -22.74
CA GLY A 73 19.30 -9.69 -21.88
C GLY A 73 20.32 -8.75 -22.52
N THR A 74 20.11 -8.32 -23.77
CA THR A 74 20.99 -7.35 -24.41
C THR A 74 20.79 -5.94 -23.84
N ALA A 75 21.78 -5.08 -24.10
CA ALA A 75 21.85 -3.75 -23.53
C ALA A 75 20.65 -2.88 -23.95
N PHE A 76 20.09 -2.18 -22.96
CA PHE A 76 19.12 -1.12 -23.17
C PHE A 76 19.82 0.17 -23.61
N THR A 77 19.31 0.81 -24.64
CA THR A 77 19.91 1.97 -25.31
C THR A 77 19.01 3.20 -25.22
N VAL A 78 19.50 4.35 -25.65
CA VAL A 78 18.71 5.60 -25.71
C VAL A 78 17.57 5.56 -26.74
N ASN A 79 17.57 4.59 -27.64
CA ASN A 79 16.51 4.39 -28.63
C ASN A 79 15.37 3.53 -28.10
N ASP A 80 15.59 2.83 -26.98
CA ASP A 80 14.59 1.98 -26.35
C ASP A 80 13.67 2.85 -25.48
N LYS A 81 12.47 3.12 -25.98
CA LYS A 81 11.48 4.00 -25.32
C LYS A 81 10.67 3.24 -24.27
N CYS A 82 11.36 2.70 -23.27
CA CYS A 82 10.76 2.01 -22.13
C CYS A 82 11.06 2.75 -20.82
N GLY A 83 10.06 2.91 -19.98
CA GLY A 83 10.20 3.45 -18.63
C GLY A 83 9.50 2.58 -17.61
N SER A 84 9.55 2.95 -16.34
CA SER A 84 8.85 2.25 -15.27
C SER A 84 7.43 2.77 -15.05
N ILE A 85 6.58 1.96 -14.43
CA ILE A 85 5.38 2.43 -13.75
C ILE A 85 5.76 3.32 -12.55
N ASN A 86 4.75 3.97 -11.97
CA ASN A 86 4.95 4.90 -10.87
C ASN A 86 5.35 4.16 -9.57
N TYR A 87 6.15 4.83 -8.73
CA TYR A 87 6.60 4.35 -7.43
C TYR A 87 7.31 2.98 -7.42
N LEU A 88 8.17 2.78 -8.42
CA LEU A 88 8.80 1.49 -8.74
C LEU A 88 9.44 0.78 -7.54
N LEU A 89 9.98 1.51 -6.56
CA LEU A 89 10.60 0.91 -5.37
C LEU A 89 9.70 -0.13 -4.68
N ASN A 90 8.40 0.18 -4.53
CA ASN A 90 7.43 -0.73 -3.93
C ASN A 90 6.60 -1.48 -4.97
N THR A 91 6.28 -0.82 -6.10
CA THR A 91 5.40 -1.41 -7.12
C THR A 91 6.08 -2.46 -8.00
N MET A 92 7.39 -2.66 -7.85
CA MET A 92 8.10 -3.79 -8.46
C MET A 92 7.82 -5.15 -7.80
N PHE A 93 7.13 -5.17 -6.66
CA PHE A 93 6.76 -6.40 -5.96
C PHE A 93 5.26 -6.64 -6.06
N SER A 94 4.87 -7.86 -6.46
CA SER A 94 3.47 -8.27 -6.52
C SER A 94 2.95 -8.73 -5.15
N GLU A 95 3.85 -9.23 -4.30
CA GLU A 95 3.50 -9.69 -2.96
C GLU A 95 4.56 -9.31 -1.92
N CYS A 96 4.10 -9.03 -0.70
CA CYS A 96 4.93 -8.83 0.48
C CYS A 96 4.39 -9.67 1.64
N HIS A 97 5.25 -10.48 2.25
CA HIS A 97 4.89 -11.36 3.35
C HIS A 97 5.76 -11.07 4.56
N ILE A 98 5.13 -10.90 5.71
CA ILE A 98 5.82 -10.63 6.98
C ILE A 98 5.54 -11.78 7.94
N SER A 99 6.59 -12.34 8.51
CA SER A 99 6.51 -13.35 9.56
C SER A 99 7.30 -12.92 10.79
N LEU A 100 6.81 -13.27 11.97
CA LEU A 100 7.48 -13.12 13.25
C LEU A 100 7.63 -14.51 13.88
N ASN A 101 8.86 -14.91 14.23
CA ASN A 101 9.17 -16.24 14.81
C ASN A 101 8.42 -17.39 14.11
N ASP A 102 8.55 -17.45 12.78
CA ASP A 102 7.94 -18.43 11.86
C ASP A 102 6.41 -18.40 11.73
N ARG A 103 5.72 -17.54 12.49
CA ARG A 103 4.29 -17.26 12.26
C ARG A 103 4.12 -16.14 11.23
N GLN A 104 3.38 -16.42 10.16
CA GLN A 104 3.01 -15.39 9.19
C GLN A 104 1.98 -14.42 9.80
N ILE A 105 2.30 -13.13 9.74
CA ILE A 105 1.50 -12.04 10.31
C ILE A 105 0.77 -11.24 9.23
N SER A 106 1.37 -11.09 8.05
CA SER A 106 0.68 -10.54 6.88
C SER A 106 1.06 -11.30 5.61
N SER A 107 0.08 -11.43 4.72
CA SER A 107 0.19 -12.07 3.41
C SER A 107 -0.42 -11.13 2.38
N GLU A 108 0.36 -10.20 1.87
CA GLU A 108 -0.18 -9.10 1.08
C GLU A 108 -0.09 -9.44 -0.41
N SER A 109 -1.18 -9.98 -0.97
CA SER A 109 -1.36 -10.06 -2.42
C SER A 109 -1.65 -8.68 -3.02
N ASN A 110 -1.32 -8.47 -4.30
CA ASN A 110 -1.48 -7.19 -5.01
C ASN A 110 -0.77 -6.02 -4.29
N TYR A 111 0.42 -6.29 -3.74
CA TYR A 111 1.21 -5.33 -2.98
C TYR A 111 1.46 -4.02 -3.73
N ALA A 112 1.75 -4.11 -5.03
CA ALA A 112 1.93 -2.94 -5.89
C ALA A 112 0.70 -2.01 -5.90
N TYR A 113 -0.52 -2.56 -5.91
CA TYR A 113 -1.74 -1.75 -5.86
C TYR A 113 -1.97 -1.13 -4.49
N LYS A 114 -1.76 -1.90 -3.42
CA LYS A 114 -1.80 -1.39 -2.04
C LYS A 114 -0.89 -0.19 -1.88
N THR A 115 0.38 -0.32 -2.22
CA THR A 115 1.39 0.73 -2.03
C THR A 115 1.18 1.92 -2.95
N TYR A 116 0.70 1.69 -4.18
CA TYR A 116 0.31 2.78 -5.08
C TYR A 116 -0.87 3.58 -4.51
N ILE A 117 -1.93 2.91 -4.03
CA ILE A 117 -3.08 3.58 -3.41
C ILE A 117 -2.63 4.34 -2.16
N GLN A 118 -1.83 3.72 -1.28
CA GLN A 118 -1.27 4.37 -0.09
C GLN A 118 -0.48 5.64 -0.45
N SER A 119 0.45 5.53 -1.38
CA SER A 119 1.28 6.66 -1.84
C SER A 119 0.48 7.77 -2.54
N THR A 120 -0.64 7.42 -3.18
CA THR A 120 -1.49 8.37 -3.90
C THR A 120 -2.46 9.09 -2.99
N LEU A 121 -3.09 8.35 -2.07
CA LEU A 121 -4.16 8.86 -1.23
C LEU A 121 -3.66 9.39 0.11
N PHE A 122 -2.74 8.69 0.78
CA PHE A 122 -2.35 8.98 2.17
C PHE A 122 -1.05 9.79 2.30
N HIS A 123 -0.60 10.40 1.21
CA HIS A 123 0.53 11.33 1.21
C HIS A 123 0.11 12.68 0.65
N SER A 124 0.64 13.74 1.27
CA SER A 124 0.49 15.10 0.76
C SER A 124 1.26 15.30 -0.55
N GLU A 125 0.88 16.33 -1.31
CA GLU A 125 1.61 16.72 -2.53
C GLU A 125 3.11 16.95 -2.27
N SER A 126 3.45 17.60 -1.15
CA SER A 126 4.84 17.83 -0.76
C SER A 126 5.58 16.52 -0.49
N SER A 127 4.93 15.57 0.19
CA SER A 127 5.50 14.25 0.44
C SER A 127 5.72 13.47 -0.86
N GLN A 128 4.76 13.50 -1.79
CA GLN A 128 4.88 12.87 -3.10
C GLN A 128 6.02 13.47 -3.95
N LYS A 129 6.16 14.81 -3.96
CA LYS A 129 7.17 15.51 -4.75
C LYS A 129 8.60 15.39 -4.19
N ASN A 130 8.74 15.32 -2.87
CA ASN A 130 10.04 15.36 -2.21
C ASN A 130 10.43 14.00 -1.61
N PHE A 131 9.62 13.47 -0.70
CA PHE A 131 9.94 12.26 0.07
C PHE A 131 9.86 11.00 -0.80
N LEU A 132 8.74 10.78 -1.50
CA LEU A 132 8.54 9.58 -2.33
C LEU A 132 9.35 9.58 -3.63
N ARG A 133 10.00 10.70 -3.95
CA ARG A 133 10.80 10.88 -5.17
C ARG A 133 11.95 9.89 -5.27
N ALA A 134 12.57 9.58 -4.14
CA ALA A 134 13.65 8.59 -4.04
C ALA A 134 13.15 7.17 -4.37
N GLY A 135 11.87 6.88 -4.16
CA GLY A 135 11.23 5.61 -4.52
C GLY A 135 10.66 5.56 -5.95
N MET A 136 11.05 6.50 -6.81
CA MET A 136 10.50 6.64 -8.18
C MET A 136 9.02 7.04 -8.22
N PHE A 137 8.53 7.83 -7.25
CA PHE A 137 7.22 8.49 -7.36
C PHE A 137 7.29 9.76 -8.23
N TYR A 138 6.60 9.71 -9.36
CA TYR A 138 6.49 10.76 -10.37
C TYR A 138 5.04 10.75 -10.84
N LYS A 139 4.20 11.68 -10.39
CA LYS A 139 2.78 11.69 -10.71
C LYS A 139 2.56 11.76 -12.23
N ASP A 140 1.85 10.78 -12.78
CA ASP A 140 1.50 10.72 -14.20
C ASP A 140 0.49 11.83 -14.56
N THR A 141 0.52 12.27 -15.82
CA THR A 141 -0.38 13.33 -16.31
C THR A 141 -1.80 12.78 -16.51
N ALA A 142 -2.80 13.56 -16.12
CA ALA A 142 -4.20 13.18 -16.23
C ALA A 142 -4.59 12.78 -17.67
N GLY A 143 -5.32 11.68 -17.82
CA GLY A 143 -5.74 11.13 -19.12
C GLY A 143 -4.62 10.53 -19.99
N GLU A 144 -3.36 10.56 -19.55
CA GLU A 144 -2.20 10.20 -20.38
C GLU A 144 -1.38 9.03 -19.78
N PHE A 145 -1.96 8.22 -18.91
CA PHE A 145 -1.28 7.14 -18.18
C PHE A 145 -0.63 6.09 -19.09
N ASP A 146 -1.26 5.80 -20.23
CA ASP A 146 -0.77 4.83 -21.24
C ASP A 146 0.14 5.50 -22.29
N ASN A 147 0.35 6.82 -22.22
CA ASN A 147 1.19 7.55 -23.15
C ASN A 147 2.68 7.36 -22.80
N THR A 148 3.36 6.57 -23.63
CA THR A 148 4.78 6.24 -23.48
C THR A 148 5.69 7.08 -24.38
N ASP A 149 5.17 8.15 -25.00
CA ASP A 149 6.02 9.05 -25.79
C ASP A 149 6.89 9.90 -24.86
N VAL A 150 8.21 9.72 -24.99
CA VAL A 150 9.24 10.40 -24.21
C VAL A 150 9.82 11.64 -24.91
N THR A 151 9.33 11.95 -26.11
CA THR A 151 9.77 13.13 -26.88
C THR A 151 9.24 14.44 -26.29
N ALA A 152 9.49 15.57 -26.96
CA ALA A 152 8.92 16.85 -26.59
C ALA A 152 7.38 16.90 -26.74
N ALA A 153 6.81 16.06 -27.61
CA ALA A 153 5.37 15.94 -27.80
C ALA A 153 4.70 14.99 -26.78
N GLY A 154 5.50 14.26 -26.00
CA GLY A 154 5.05 13.35 -24.95
C GLY A 154 4.22 14.07 -23.89
N LYS A 155 3.03 13.56 -23.64
CA LYS A 155 2.06 14.23 -22.76
C LYS A 155 2.14 13.76 -21.31
N ASN A 156 2.62 12.54 -21.06
CA ASN A 156 2.81 12.05 -19.72
C ASN A 156 4.15 12.51 -19.12
N LEU A 157 4.10 13.59 -18.36
CA LEU A 157 5.29 14.19 -17.76
C LEU A 157 5.91 13.30 -16.67
N GLY A 158 5.08 12.61 -15.88
CA GLY A 158 5.52 11.68 -14.85
C GLY A 158 6.33 10.52 -15.45
N PHE A 159 5.77 9.87 -16.47
CA PHE A 159 6.45 8.81 -17.21
C PHE A 159 7.76 9.29 -17.85
N LYS A 160 7.76 10.45 -18.51
CA LYS A 160 8.97 11.01 -19.12
C LYS A 160 10.08 11.22 -18.10
N GLN A 161 9.76 11.75 -16.94
CA GLN A 161 10.74 11.95 -15.88
C GLN A 161 11.26 10.62 -15.29
N ARG A 162 10.43 9.57 -15.20
CA ARG A 162 10.91 8.21 -14.85
C ARG A 162 11.79 7.62 -15.95
N TYR A 163 11.44 7.80 -17.21
CA TYR A 163 12.26 7.39 -18.36
C TYR A 163 13.66 8.04 -18.31
N GLU A 164 13.73 9.33 -18.00
CA GLU A 164 15.01 10.06 -17.91
C GLU A 164 15.99 9.47 -16.88
N ARG A 165 15.47 8.82 -15.83
CA ARG A 165 16.27 8.15 -14.80
C ARG A 165 16.87 6.83 -15.30
N VAL A 166 16.23 6.17 -16.26
CA VAL A 166 16.57 4.80 -16.73
C VAL A 166 17.16 4.78 -18.14
N LYS A 167 17.02 5.86 -18.92
CA LYS A 167 17.43 5.93 -20.33
C LYS A 167 18.89 5.54 -20.54
N GLY A 168 19.15 4.78 -21.61
CA GLY A 168 20.49 4.32 -21.95
C GLY A 168 21.05 3.22 -21.05
N GLY A 169 20.19 2.54 -20.27
CA GLY A 169 20.52 1.29 -19.58
C GLY A 169 21.36 1.50 -18.33
N LYS A 170 21.32 2.72 -17.77
CA LYS A 170 22.07 3.07 -16.57
C LYS A 170 21.49 2.35 -15.36
N ILE A 171 22.38 1.98 -14.44
CA ILE A 171 21.96 1.59 -13.10
C ILE A 171 21.42 2.83 -12.41
N PHE A 172 20.25 2.70 -11.80
CA PHE A 172 19.60 3.73 -11.02
C PHE A 172 19.32 3.20 -9.61
N ASP A 173 19.43 4.10 -8.63
CA ASP A 173 19.27 3.82 -7.21
C ASP A 173 17.92 4.34 -6.71
N MET A 174 17.27 3.58 -5.84
CA MET A 174 15.99 3.90 -5.21
C MET A 174 16.04 3.57 -3.73
N CYS A 175 15.48 4.44 -2.90
CA CYS A 175 15.42 4.24 -1.46
C CYS A 175 14.14 4.83 -0.88
N GLY A 176 13.58 4.18 0.14
CA GLY A 176 12.35 4.62 0.79
C GLY A 176 11.77 3.57 1.74
N ILE A 177 10.63 3.87 2.35
CA ILE A 177 9.95 2.95 3.27
C ILE A 177 9.39 1.76 2.48
N LEU A 178 9.61 0.56 3.02
CA LEU A 178 8.86 -0.64 2.67
C LEU A 178 7.52 -0.60 3.40
N HIS A 179 6.42 -0.50 2.67
CA HIS A 179 5.09 -0.40 3.26
C HIS A 179 4.67 -1.77 3.80
N ILE A 180 4.75 -1.98 5.10
CA ILE A 180 4.27 -3.21 5.76
C ILE A 180 3.23 -2.83 6.80
N ASP A 181 2.20 -3.66 6.99
CA ASP A 181 1.11 -3.36 7.93
C ASP A 181 1.61 -3.16 9.37
N LEU A 182 2.56 -3.98 9.82
CA LEU A 182 3.20 -3.82 11.14
C LEU A 182 4.04 -2.54 11.29
N GLY A 183 4.32 -1.84 10.19
CA GLY A 183 5.03 -0.56 10.19
C GLY A 183 4.13 0.61 10.57
N THR A 184 2.81 0.42 10.61
CA THR A 184 1.88 1.49 11.00
C THR A 184 1.72 1.64 12.50
N GLN A 185 2.17 0.66 13.30
CA GLN A 185 2.07 0.70 14.75
C GLN A 185 3.35 1.27 15.39
N PRO A 186 3.25 2.10 16.45
CA PRO A 186 4.39 2.84 16.98
C PRO A 186 5.23 2.09 18.02
N ARG A 187 4.84 0.88 18.44
CA ARG A 187 5.55 0.12 19.47
C ARG A 187 6.77 -0.58 18.88
N LEU A 188 7.86 -0.60 19.64
CA LEU A 188 9.04 -1.38 19.31
C LEU A 188 8.74 -2.88 19.43
N LEU A 189 9.22 -3.65 18.46
CA LEU A 189 9.23 -5.09 18.56
C LEU A 189 10.25 -5.54 19.60
N ILE A 190 9.82 -6.36 20.55
CA ILE A 190 10.64 -6.81 21.67
C ILE A 190 11.74 -7.78 21.22
N SER A 191 12.83 -7.82 21.99
CA SER A 191 13.95 -8.75 21.81
C SER A 191 13.49 -10.21 21.73
N GLY A 192 14.27 -11.07 21.07
CA GLY A 192 13.91 -12.48 20.86
C GLY A 192 12.85 -12.71 19.77
N THR A 193 12.45 -11.66 19.04
CA THR A 193 11.51 -11.77 17.92
C THR A 193 12.26 -11.58 16.60
N THR A 194 12.31 -12.64 15.79
CA THR A 194 12.90 -12.63 14.45
C THR A 194 11.85 -12.22 13.43
N ILE A 195 12.20 -11.26 12.56
CA ILE A 195 11.32 -10.79 11.48
C ILE A 195 11.82 -11.40 10.17
N ARG A 196 10.91 -12.00 9.41
CA ARG A 196 11.16 -12.44 8.03
C ARG A 196 10.33 -11.58 7.09
N VAL A 197 11.00 -10.96 6.11
CA VAL A 197 10.35 -10.18 5.05
C VAL A 197 10.59 -10.91 3.74
N ARG A 198 9.52 -11.35 3.08
CA ARG A 198 9.58 -12.06 1.80
C ARG A 198 8.84 -11.26 0.73
N LEU A 199 9.56 -10.86 -0.31
CA LEU A 199 9.07 -10.07 -1.43
C LEU A 199 9.04 -10.92 -2.70
N LEU A 200 7.90 -10.95 -3.40
CA LEU A 200 7.77 -11.58 -4.71
C LEU A 200 7.80 -10.50 -5.79
N LYS A 201 8.70 -10.63 -6.77
CA LYS A 201 8.80 -9.69 -7.90
C LYS A 201 7.54 -9.75 -8.76
N ALA A 202 7.03 -8.58 -9.13
CA ALA A 202 6.03 -8.45 -10.17
C ALA A 202 6.65 -8.72 -11.55
N LYS A 203 5.80 -9.02 -12.54
CA LYS A 203 6.24 -9.27 -13.92
C LYS A 203 6.83 -8.02 -14.56
N ASP A 204 7.71 -8.20 -15.52
CA ASP A 204 8.32 -7.09 -16.27
C ASP A 204 7.28 -6.30 -17.08
N ASP A 205 6.30 -6.97 -17.68
CA ASP A 205 5.19 -6.36 -18.43
C ASP A 205 4.16 -5.65 -17.53
N PHE A 206 4.22 -5.87 -16.22
CA PHE A 206 3.47 -5.07 -15.23
C PHE A 206 4.28 -3.84 -14.80
N THR A 207 5.58 -4.01 -14.54
CA THR A 207 6.44 -2.97 -13.94
C THR A 207 6.98 -1.94 -14.92
N LEU A 208 6.99 -2.26 -16.22
CA LEU A 208 7.55 -1.44 -17.28
C LEU A 208 6.49 -1.07 -18.32
N LEU A 209 6.63 0.14 -18.89
CA LEU A 209 5.78 0.64 -19.97
C LEU A 209 6.60 1.01 -21.20
N ALA A 210 6.15 0.55 -22.37
CA ALA A 210 6.71 0.82 -23.68
C ALA A 210 5.66 0.68 -24.79
N ALA A 211 5.76 1.50 -25.84
CA ALA A 211 4.90 1.38 -27.02
C ALA A 211 5.14 0.09 -27.82
N SER A 212 6.37 -0.43 -27.78
CA SER A 212 6.80 -1.63 -28.52
C SER A 212 8.04 -2.25 -27.90
N GLY A 213 8.23 -3.55 -28.11
CA GLY A 213 9.35 -4.30 -27.58
C GLY A 213 9.02 -4.97 -26.24
N ALA A 214 9.90 -5.88 -25.83
CA ALA A 214 9.82 -6.54 -24.53
C ALA A 214 11.11 -6.22 -23.76
N PHE A 215 10.95 -5.90 -22.49
CA PHE A 215 12.01 -5.45 -21.61
C PHE A 215 11.95 -6.22 -20.30
N ARG A 216 13.05 -6.20 -19.55
CA ARG A 216 13.13 -6.80 -18.22
C ARG A 216 13.81 -5.87 -17.22
N LEU A 217 13.33 -5.91 -15.99
CA LEU A 217 13.91 -5.18 -14.87
C LEU A 217 14.88 -6.10 -14.10
N GLN A 218 16.15 -5.71 -14.07
CA GLN A 218 17.18 -6.43 -13.33
C GLN A 218 17.57 -5.65 -12.08
N ILE A 219 17.49 -6.32 -10.93
CA ILE A 219 17.99 -5.82 -9.65
C ILE A 219 19.47 -6.21 -9.56
N GLU A 220 20.34 -5.22 -9.35
CA GLU A 220 21.79 -5.41 -9.19
C GLU A 220 22.16 -5.52 -7.71
N ASN A 221 21.51 -4.72 -6.86
CA ASN A 221 21.72 -4.75 -5.42
C ASN A 221 20.41 -4.41 -4.70
N ILE A 222 20.20 -5.03 -3.54
CA ILE A 222 19.09 -4.73 -2.65
C ILE A 222 19.52 -4.96 -1.20
N SER A 223 19.19 -4.00 -0.34
CA SER A 223 19.40 -4.08 1.10
C SER A 223 18.18 -3.53 1.83
N LEU A 224 17.92 -4.08 3.02
CA LEU A 224 16.90 -3.60 3.95
C LEU A 224 17.61 -2.90 5.12
N PHE A 225 17.09 -1.78 5.58
CA PHE A 225 17.56 -1.11 6.79
C PHE A 225 16.43 -1.04 7.80
N THR A 226 16.72 -1.33 9.07
CA THR A 226 15.78 -1.13 10.18
C THR A 226 16.50 -0.47 11.33
N ARG A 227 15.76 0.27 12.16
CA ARG A 227 16.31 0.93 13.33
C ARG A 227 16.31 -0.05 14.51
N LYS A 228 17.51 -0.41 14.95
CA LYS A 228 17.76 -1.12 16.20
C LYS A 228 17.82 -0.11 17.34
N CYS A 229 17.14 -0.41 18.44
CA CYS A 229 17.11 0.39 19.66
C CYS A 229 17.76 -0.41 20.80
N ASP A 230 18.75 0.19 21.45
CA ASP A 230 19.34 -0.33 22.68
C ASP A 230 18.53 0.25 23.85
N VAL A 231 17.78 -0.63 24.50
CA VAL A 231 16.86 -0.28 25.59
C VAL A 231 17.57 -0.49 26.93
N SER A 232 17.36 0.42 27.89
CA SER A 232 18.03 0.34 29.19
C SER A 232 17.69 -0.95 29.93
N SER A 233 18.68 -1.51 30.66
CA SER A 233 18.52 -2.82 31.29
C SER A 233 17.36 -2.87 32.29
N SER A 234 17.06 -1.77 32.97
CA SER A 234 15.93 -1.69 33.91
C SER A 234 14.58 -1.85 33.22
N ILE A 235 14.43 -1.32 32.00
CA ILE A 235 13.23 -1.46 31.18
C ILE A 235 13.12 -2.87 30.63
N VAL A 236 14.22 -3.45 30.13
CA VAL A 236 14.24 -4.85 29.66
C VAL A 236 13.80 -5.81 30.77
N VAL A 237 14.38 -5.69 31.97
CA VAL A 237 13.99 -6.50 33.14
C VAL A 237 12.52 -6.26 33.52
N GLY A 238 12.06 -5.00 33.45
CA GLY A 238 10.66 -4.65 33.69
C GLY A 238 9.70 -5.33 32.71
N HIS A 239 10.02 -5.34 31.42
CA HIS A 239 9.24 -6.03 30.40
C HIS A 239 9.24 -7.55 30.60
N GLU A 240 10.39 -8.17 30.90
CA GLU A 240 10.45 -9.62 31.18
C GLU A 240 9.58 -10.02 32.38
N LYS A 241 9.55 -9.20 33.44
CA LYS A 241 8.68 -9.42 34.59
C LYS A 241 7.20 -9.23 34.24
N ALA A 242 6.86 -8.23 33.42
CA ALA A 242 5.49 -8.00 32.98
C ALA A 242 4.97 -9.16 32.11
N LEU A 243 5.84 -9.75 31.27
CA LEU A 243 5.53 -10.91 30.44
C LEU A 243 5.18 -12.18 31.24
N GLU A 244 5.50 -12.24 32.54
CA GLU A 244 5.06 -13.32 33.43
C GLU A 244 3.57 -13.25 33.76
N GLN A 245 2.94 -12.09 33.55
CA GLN A 245 1.57 -11.81 33.97
C GLN A 245 0.66 -11.41 32.80
N ALA A 246 1.23 -10.91 31.70
CA ALA A 246 0.49 -10.38 30.56
C ALA A 246 1.20 -10.62 29.23
N LEU A 247 0.47 -10.46 28.13
CA LEU A 247 0.99 -10.52 26.78
C LEU A 247 1.33 -9.11 26.29
N VAL A 248 2.37 -8.99 25.45
CA VAL A 248 2.59 -7.75 24.69
C VAL A 248 1.58 -7.71 23.56
N GLN A 249 0.77 -6.65 23.51
CA GLN A 249 -0.21 -6.43 22.45
C GLN A 249 0.25 -5.30 21.53
N MET A 250 0.17 -5.49 20.21
CA MET A 250 0.48 -4.48 19.21
C MET A 250 -0.66 -4.43 18.18
N SER A 251 -1.46 -3.37 18.23
CA SER A 251 -2.55 -3.13 17.28
C SER A 251 -2.03 -2.41 16.05
N PHE A 252 -2.50 -2.79 14.88
CA PHE A 252 -2.12 -2.21 13.60
C PHE A 252 -3.28 -2.27 12.60
N THR A 253 -3.19 -1.48 11.55
CA THR A 253 -4.15 -1.54 10.44
C THR A 253 -3.64 -2.56 9.44
N ARG A 254 -4.31 -3.70 9.35
CA ARG A 254 -4.06 -4.69 8.32
C ARG A 254 -4.75 -4.26 7.03
N ILE A 255 -4.04 -4.32 5.92
CA ILE A 255 -4.60 -4.00 4.62
C ILE A 255 -4.80 -5.27 3.82
N GLU A 256 -6.05 -5.52 3.44
CA GLU A 256 -6.40 -6.60 2.54
C GLU A 256 -6.78 -6.07 1.17
N THR A 257 -6.39 -6.80 0.12
CA THR A 257 -6.84 -6.52 -1.23
C THR A 257 -7.62 -7.71 -1.78
N LYS A 258 -8.75 -7.44 -2.43
CA LYS A 258 -9.53 -8.40 -3.20
C LYS A 258 -9.74 -7.89 -4.61
N THR A 259 -9.93 -8.82 -5.54
CA THR A 259 -10.16 -8.49 -6.95
C THR A 259 -11.34 -9.27 -7.49
N PHE A 260 -12.19 -8.62 -8.28
CA PHE A 260 -13.29 -9.24 -8.99
C PHE A 260 -13.17 -8.96 -10.48
N THR A 261 -13.31 -9.99 -11.31
CA THR A 261 -13.25 -9.83 -12.77
C THR A 261 -14.65 -9.56 -13.31
N LEU A 262 -14.83 -8.43 -13.98
CA LEU A 262 -16.06 -8.00 -14.62
C LEU A 262 -15.92 -8.21 -16.13
N SER A 263 -16.75 -9.06 -16.71
CA SER A 263 -16.71 -9.35 -18.15
C SER A 263 -17.13 -8.14 -18.98
N SER A 264 -16.59 -8.01 -20.19
CA SER A 264 -17.07 -7.03 -21.18
C SER A 264 -18.57 -7.23 -21.46
N GLY A 265 -19.29 -6.16 -21.79
CA GLY A 265 -20.71 -6.21 -22.11
C GLY A 265 -21.64 -6.06 -20.88
N LEU A 266 -21.10 -6.04 -19.66
CA LEU A 266 -21.91 -5.85 -18.46
C LEU A 266 -22.31 -4.39 -18.30
N LYS A 267 -23.58 -4.17 -17.97
CA LYS A 267 -24.15 -2.85 -17.64
C LYS A 267 -24.50 -2.69 -16.16
N SER A 268 -24.62 -3.80 -15.44
CA SER A 268 -24.90 -3.84 -14.01
C SER A 268 -24.23 -5.07 -13.41
N VAL A 269 -23.65 -4.91 -12.23
CA VAL A 269 -22.98 -5.97 -11.49
C VAL A 269 -23.39 -5.88 -10.02
N ILE A 270 -23.72 -7.02 -9.43
CA ILE A 270 -23.83 -7.19 -7.99
C ILE A 270 -22.81 -8.24 -7.59
N ILE A 271 -21.92 -7.90 -6.67
CA ILE A 271 -20.93 -8.81 -6.08
C ILE A 271 -21.43 -9.14 -4.68
N PRO A 272 -22.15 -10.26 -4.51
CA PRO A 272 -22.60 -10.68 -3.18
C PRO A 272 -21.40 -11.15 -2.35
N ASN A 273 -21.46 -10.94 -1.03
CA ASN A 273 -20.42 -11.40 -0.10
C ASN A 273 -19.00 -10.98 -0.51
N ALA A 274 -18.83 -9.77 -1.03
CA ALA A 274 -17.53 -9.20 -1.35
C ALA A 274 -16.61 -9.18 -0.12
N MET A 275 -17.21 -8.96 1.06
CA MET A 275 -16.62 -9.23 2.36
C MET A 275 -17.59 -10.04 3.22
N ASN A 276 -17.06 -10.97 4.02
CA ASN A 276 -17.80 -11.75 5.00
C ASN A 276 -16.89 -11.98 6.21
N GLY A 277 -17.44 -11.87 7.42
CA GLY A 277 -16.72 -11.97 8.68
C GLY A 277 -16.49 -10.60 9.29
N ILE A 278 -15.30 -10.37 9.86
CA ILE A 278 -14.96 -9.07 10.46
C ILE A 278 -15.00 -7.99 9.36
N LEU A 279 -15.77 -6.94 9.58
CA LEU A 279 -15.94 -5.85 8.63
C LEU A 279 -14.74 -4.90 8.67
N PRO A 280 -14.28 -4.40 7.51
CA PRO A 280 -13.25 -3.38 7.46
C PRO A 280 -13.77 -2.03 7.99
N SER A 281 -12.86 -1.19 8.49
CA SER A 281 -13.17 0.21 8.85
C SER A 281 -13.34 1.08 7.61
N ARG A 282 -12.62 0.76 6.52
CA ARG A 282 -12.67 1.49 5.25
C ARG A 282 -12.58 0.54 4.07
N MET A 283 -13.34 0.84 3.02
CA MET A 283 -13.20 0.19 1.71
C MET A 283 -12.90 1.22 0.62
N ILE A 284 -11.96 0.91 -0.25
CA ILE A 284 -11.61 1.72 -1.43
C ILE A 284 -11.74 0.84 -2.67
N LEU A 285 -12.56 1.28 -3.62
CA LEU A 285 -12.83 0.56 -4.86
C LEU A 285 -12.23 1.30 -6.06
N GLY A 286 -11.60 0.56 -6.96
CA GLY A 286 -11.04 1.09 -8.20
C GLY A 286 -11.22 0.12 -9.36
N LEU A 287 -11.47 0.64 -10.55
CA LEU A 287 -11.64 -0.16 -11.77
C LEU A 287 -10.43 0.04 -12.69
N VAL A 288 -9.80 -1.06 -13.10
CA VAL A 288 -8.64 -1.05 -14.00
C VAL A 288 -8.86 -2.05 -15.14
N SER A 289 -8.20 -1.82 -16.29
CA SER A 289 -8.25 -2.78 -17.39
C SER A 289 -7.68 -4.12 -16.94
N ASN A 290 -8.37 -5.23 -17.23
CA ASN A 290 -7.90 -6.55 -16.81
C ASN A 290 -6.56 -6.93 -17.45
N SER A 291 -6.30 -6.50 -18.69
CA SER A 291 -4.97 -6.65 -19.31
C SER A 291 -3.89 -5.88 -18.58
N ALA A 292 -4.17 -4.65 -18.13
CA ALA A 292 -3.18 -3.85 -17.38
C ALA A 292 -2.86 -4.50 -16.02
N PHE A 293 -3.90 -5.00 -15.33
CA PHE A 293 -3.77 -5.72 -14.06
C PHE A 293 -2.87 -6.97 -14.19
N ASN A 294 -2.98 -7.71 -15.30
CA ASN A 294 -2.23 -8.94 -15.53
C ASN A 294 -0.82 -8.75 -16.11
N GLY A 295 -0.48 -7.52 -16.51
CA GLY A 295 0.74 -7.14 -17.22
C GLY A 295 0.51 -6.91 -18.71
N ASP A 296 0.84 -5.71 -19.18
CA ASP A 296 0.90 -5.32 -20.59
C ASP A 296 1.79 -4.07 -20.70
N PHE A 297 2.89 -4.16 -21.46
CA PHE A 297 3.81 -3.03 -21.66
C PHE A 297 3.12 -1.75 -22.16
N LYS A 298 1.96 -1.84 -22.79
CA LYS A 298 1.24 -0.69 -23.35
C LYS A 298 0.20 -0.08 -22.40
N LYS A 299 -0.12 -0.74 -21.27
CA LYS A 299 -1.19 -0.31 -20.37
C LYS A 299 -0.66 -0.14 -18.96
N ASN A 300 -0.88 1.04 -18.41
CA ASN A 300 -0.49 1.36 -17.04
C ASN A 300 -1.46 0.67 -16.05
N PRO A 301 -0.96 -0.18 -15.12
CA PRO A 301 -1.80 -0.89 -14.17
C PRO A 301 -2.53 0.06 -13.21
N PHE A 302 -2.03 1.28 -13.02
CA PHE A 302 -2.56 2.27 -12.08
C PHE A 302 -3.50 3.30 -12.71
N ASN A 303 -3.92 3.08 -13.96
CA ASN A 303 -4.94 3.89 -14.61
C ASN A 303 -6.35 3.48 -14.12
N PHE A 304 -6.80 4.09 -13.03
CA PHE A 304 -8.12 3.85 -12.44
C PHE A 304 -9.19 4.63 -13.20
N LYS A 305 -9.88 3.95 -14.11
CA LYS A 305 -10.87 4.55 -15.01
C LYS A 305 -12.25 4.53 -14.36
N ASN A 306 -13.07 5.53 -14.70
CA ASN A 306 -14.46 5.59 -14.25
C ASN A 306 -15.40 4.61 -14.99
N TYR A 307 -15.04 4.16 -16.20
CA TYR A 307 -15.84 3.28 -17.08
C TYR A 307 -17.31 3.72 -17.28
N ASN A 308 -17.60 5.02 -17.22
CA ASN A 308 -18.96 5.57 -17.23
C ASN A 308 -19.87 4.91 -16.17
N LEU A 309 -19.32 4.59 -15.00
CA LEU A 309 -20.11 4.16 -13.84
C LEU A 309 -21.15 5.24 -13.53
N SER A 310 -22.38 4.83 -13.28
CA SER A 310 -23.52 5.72 -13.00
C SER A 310 -24.30 5.35 -11.75
N TYR A 311 -23.93 4.26 -11.10
CA TYR A 311 -24.41 3.91 -9.77
C TYR A 311 -23.33 3.14 -9.02
N ILE A 312 -23.05 3.54 -7.79
CA ILE A 312 -22.27 2.76 -6.84
C ILE A 312 -22.82 2.87 -5.43
N SER A 313 -22.96 1.70 -4.80
CA SER A 313 -23.22 1.55 -3.37
C SER A 313 -22.62 0.25 -2.85
N LEU A 314 -22.41 0.22 -1.55
CA LEU A 314 -22.20 -0.99 -0.77
C LEU A 314 -23.53 -1.35 -0.11
N SER A 315 -23.68 -2.60 0.29
CA SER A 315 -24.74 -3.01 1.20
C SER A 315 -24.16 -3.87 2.32
N GLU A 316 -24.22 -3.35 3.54
CA GLU A 316 -23.81 -4.02 4.78
C GLU A 316 -25.04 -4.70 5.40
N ASN A 317 -25.06 -6.03 5.49
CA ASN A 317 -26.17 -6.80 6.04
C ASN A 317 -27.55 -6.41 5.46
N GLY A 318 -27.60 -6.11 4.15
CA GLY A 318 -28.81 -5.66 3.45
C GLY A 318 -29.13 -4.16 3.56
N VAL A 319 -28.37 -3.38 4.34
CA VAL A 319 -28.52 -1.93 4.47
C VAL A 319 -27.57 -1.22 3.52
N GLN A 320 -28.06 -0.27 2.72
CA GLN A 320 -27.25 0.41 1.71
C GLN A 320 -26.32 1.47 2.31
N ILE A 321 -25.07 1.51 1.86
CA ILE A 321 -24.03 2.48 2.24
C ILE A 321 -23.44 3.11 0.97
N PRO A 322 -23.47 4.44 0.82
CA PRO A 322 -24.26 5.38 1.62
C PRO A 322 -25.77 5.15 1.43
N MET A 323 -26.56 5.62 2.40
CA MET A 323 -28.04 5.58 2.35
C MET A 323 -28.61 6.20 1.07
N SER A 324 -27.99 7.29 0.60
CA SER A 324 -28.19 7.80 -0.75
C SER A 324 -26.99 7.40 -1.60
N ALA A 325 -27.15 6.35 -2.41
CA ALA A 325 -26.13 5.85 -3.33
C ALA A 325 -25.52 6.96 -4.19
N TYR A 326 -24.28 6.75 -4.61
CA TYR A 326 -23.65 7.64 -5.56
C TYR A 326 -24.16 7.35 -6.96
N THR A 327 -24.62 8.39 -7.66
CA THR A 327 -25.10 8.31 -9.04
C THR A 327 -24.37 9.31 -9.93
N PRO A 328 -23.05 9.13 -10.19
CA PRO A 328 -22.31 10.02 -11.08
C PRO A 328 -22.85 10.02 -12.50
N SER A 329 -22.57 11.10 -13.23
CA SER A 329 -22.59 11.10 -14.70
C SER A 329 -21.31 11.73 -15.22
N TYR A 330 -20.32 10.89 -15.54
CA TYR A 330 -19.00 11.34 -16.00
C TYR A 330 -19.05 12.02 -17.38
N LYS A 331 -20.02 11.66 -18.24
CA LYS A 331 -20.25 12.31 -19.52
C LYS A 331 -20.71 13.76 -19.39
N ASN A 332 -21.45 14.06 -18.33
CA ASN A 332 -22.04 15.38 -18.07
C ASN A 332 -21.28 16.16 -16.98
N ASP A 333 -20.11 15.65 -16.55
CA ASP A 333 -19.32 16.23 -15.47
C ASP A 333 -20.03 16.33 -14.10
N LEU A 334 -20.98 15.43 -13.84
CA LEU A 334 -21.77 15.37 -12.60
C LEU A 334 -21.24 14.29 -11.65
N PHE A 335 -20.09 14.52 -11.02
CA PHE A 335 -19.47 13.55 -10.10
C PHE A 335 -18.84 14.19 -8.84
N ALA A 336 -19.12 15.48 -8.60
CA ALA A 336 -18.50 16.24 -7.50
C ALA A 336 -18.71 15.61 -6.11
N ARG A 337 -19.87 14.96 -5.86
CA ARG A 337 -20.14 14.28 -4.58
C ARG A 337 -19.19 13.10 -4.34
N ASN A 338 -18.83 12.36 -5.39
CA ASN A 338 -17.93 11.21 -5.30
C ASN A 338 -16.47 11.68 -5.16
N TYR A 339 -16.12 12.78 -5.84
CA TYR A 339 -14.83 13.41 -5.63
C TYR A 339 -14.69 13.92 -4.19
N LEU A 340 -15.72 14.57 -3.64
CA LEU A 340 -15.70 15.03 -2.25
C LEU A 340 -15.57 13.87 -1.26
N SER A 341 -16.19 12.72 -1.53
CA SER A 341 -16.12 11.56 -0.64
C SER A 341 -14.71 11.01 -0.48
N LEU A 342 -13.84 11.19 -1.49
CA LEU A 342 -12.41 10.90 -1.37
C LEU A 342 -11.77 11.59 -0.17
N PHE A 343 -12.20 12.81 0.17
CA PHE A 343 -11.61 13.58 1.27
C PHE A 343 -12.35 13.37 2.59
N THR A 344 -13.68 13.28 2.55
CA THR A 344 -14.48 13.09 3.78
C THR A 344 -14.24 11.72 4.38
N ASP A 345 -14.19 10.67 3.56
CA ASP A 345 -14.12 9.28 4.03
C ASP A 345 -12.68 8.84 4.31
N LEU A 346 -11.69 9.59 3.81
CA LEU A 346 -10.30 9.54 4.29
C LEU A 346 -10.06 10.44 5.51
N ALA A 347 -11.02 11.31 5.86
CA ALA A 347 -10.91 12.34 6.90
C ALA A 347 -9.65 13.23 6.76
N GLN A 348 -9.25 13.58 5.52
CA GLN A 348 -8.11 14.46 5.28
C GLN A 348 -8.28 15.32 4.02
N HIS A 349 -7.66 16.50 4.02
CA HIS A 349 -7.78 17.50 2.94
C HIS A 349 -6.50 17.68 2.11
N ASN A 350 -5.45 16.92 2.44
CA ASN A 350 -4.13 17.04 1.80
C ASN A 350 -3.89 16.00 0.69
N THR A 351 -4.87 15.12 0.42
CA THR A 351 -4.83 14.15 -0.69
C THR A 351 -4.58 14.90 -2.00
N ASN A 352 -3.51 14.53 -2.71
CA ASN A 352 -3.10 15.21 -3.94
C ASN A 352 -3.78 14.60 -5.18
N VAL A 353 -5.10 14.75 -5.28
CA VAL A 353 -5.91 14.34 -6.43
C VAL A 353 -6.84 15.49 -6.79
N THR A 354 -6.72 16.05 -7.99
CA THR A 354 -7.64 17.10 -8.47
C THR A 354 -8.95 16.51 -9.00
N LEU A 355 -9.94 17.36 -9.25
CA LEU A 355 -11.22 16.95 -9.81
C LEU A 355 -11.06 16.31 -11.20
N GLU A 356 -10.16 16.85 -12.03
CA GLU A 356 -9.84 16.34 -13.36
C GLU A 356 -9.15 14.98 -13.29
N GLU A 357 -8.13 14.86 -12.42
CA GLU A 357 -7.40 13.60 -12.22
C GLU A 357 -8.30 12.48 -11.69
N TYR A 358 -9.23 12.84 -10.80
CA TYR A 358 -10.24 11.90 -10.30
C TYR A 358 -11.09 11.31 -11.42
N LYS A 359 -11.54 12.14 -12.37
CA LYS A 359 -12.35 11.69 -13.51
C LYS A 359 -11.53 10.81 -14.46
N ASP A 360 -10.32 11.26 -14.81
CA ASP A 360 -9.63 10.75 -15.99
C ASP A 360 -8.79 9.49 -15.73
N ASN A 361 -8.29 9.28 -14.51
CA ASN A 361 -7.29 8.22 -14.25
C ASN A 361 -7.06 7.85 -12.76
N THR A 362 -7.67 8.56 -11.81
CA THR A 362 -7.58 8.29 -10.36
C THR A 362 -8.98 8.12 -9.75
N CYS A 363 -9.88 7.44 -10.48
CA CYS A 363 -11.26 7.27 -10.06
C CYS A 363 -11.37 6.16 -8.99
N LEU A 364 -11.17 6.56 -7.73
CA LEU A 364 -11.26 5.69 -6.55
C LEU A 364 -12.47 6.08 -5.70
N TYR A 365 -13.27 5.09 -5.30
CA TYR A 365 -14.45 5.28 -4.46
C TYR A 365 -14.12 4.84 -3.04
N VAL A 366 -14.05 5.79 -2.11
CA VAL A 366 -13.76 5.54 -0.69
C VAL A 366 -15.08 5.50 0.08
N PHE A 367 -15.19 4.56 1.01
CA PHE A 367 -16.29 4.40 1.94
C PHE A 367 -15.73 4.20 3.35
N ASP A 368 -16.08 5.10 4.27
CA ASP A 368 -15.93 4.86 5.71
C ASP A 368 -17.09 3.96 6.18
N LEU A 369 -16.74 2.84 6.81
CA LEU A 369 -17.68 1.82 7.29
C LEU A 369 -17.76 1.77 8.81
N THR A 370 -17.09 2.67 9.51
CA THR A 370 -17.27 2.85 10.95
C THR A 370 -18.62 3.52 11.21
N GLN A 371 -19.23 3.24 12.36
CA GLN A 371 -20.58 3.73 12.65
C GLN A 371 -20.61 5.25 12.93
N ASP A 372 -19.47 5.82 13.30
CA ASP A 372 -19.28 7.21 13.69
C ASP A 372 -18.35 7.99 12.74
N TYR A 373 -17.97 7.40 11.59
CA TYR A 373 -17.04 7.98 10.61
C TYR A 373 -15.65 8.31 11.18
N SER A 374 -15.16 7.42 12.06
CA SER A 374 -13.89 7.52 12.76
C SER A 374 -12.81 6.61 12.17
N ALA A 375 -12.91 6.19 10.90
CA ALA A 375 -11.93 5.24 10.33
C ALA A 375 -10.48 5.76 10.31
N SER A 376 -10.28 7.08 10.38
CA SER A 376 -8.95 7.72 10.47
C SER A 376 -8.54 8.13 11.89
N ASP A 377 -9.39 7.92 12.90
CA ASP A 377 -9.09 8.33 14.26
C ASP A 377 -8.06 7.39 14.91
N PRO A 378 -7.27 7.88 15.89
CA PRO A 378 -6.17 7.12 16.48
C PRO A 378 -6.63 5.99 17.43
N PHE A 379 -7.94 5.82 17.63
CA PHE A 379 -8.50 4.80 18.53
C PHE A 379 -9.09 3.62 17.75
N MET A 380 -9.21 2.49 18.45
CA MET A 380 -9.75 1.26 17.88
C MET A 380 -11.27 1.26 17.90
N ASN A 381 -11.87 0.91 16.77
CA ASN A 381 -13.30 0.71 16.63
C ASN A 381 -13.64 -0.71 17.10
N VAL A 382 -14.88 -0.91 17.56
CA VAL A 382 -15.32 -2.27 17.93
C VAL A 382 -15.43 -3.11 16.67
N ALA A 383 -14.75 -4.25 16.64
CA ALA A 383 -14.86 -5.20 15.54
C ALA A 383 -16.32 -5.64 15.36
N ARG A 384 -16.86 -5.43 14.16
CA ARG A 384 -18.20 -5.86 13.77
C ARG A 384 -18.08 -7.02 12.81
N SER A 385 -18.98 -8.00 12.92
CA SER A 385 -19.07 -9.10 11.95
C SER A 385 -20.30 -8.92 11.06
N GLY A 386 -20.19 -9.23 9.79
CA GLY A 386 -21.30 -9.13 8.84
C GLY A 386 -20.90 -9.48 7.42
N ASP A 387 -21.77 -9.16 6.48
CA ASP A 387 -21.52 -9.25 5.05
C ASP A 387 -21.56 -7.87 4.38
N ILE A 388 -20.73 -7.70 3.34
CA ILE A 388 -20.79 -6.56 2.44
C ILE A 388 -20.95 -7.07 1.01
N SER A 389 -21.94 -6.54 0.31
CA SER A 389 -22.09 -6.67 -1.14
C SER A 389 -21.79 -5.35 -1.86
N ILE A 390 -21.26 -5.43 -3.08
CA ILE A 390 -20.93 -4.26 -3.92
C ILE A 390 -21.91 -4.20 -5.08
N HIS A 391 -22.51 -3.03 -5.33
CA HIS A 391 -23.51 -2.80 -6.37
C HIS A 391 -23.02 -1.74 -7.34
N LEU A 392 -22.86 -2.10 -8.60
CA LEU A 392 -22.34 -1.23 -9.67
C LEU A 392 -23.33 -1.19 -10.84
N LYS A 393 -23.56 -0.01 -11.42
CA LYS A 393 -24.20 0.14 -12.73
C LYS A 393 -23.42 1.12 -13.59
N PHE A 394 -23.42 0.86 -14.89
CA PHE A 394 -22.72 1.63 -15.89
C PHE A 394 -23.73 2.22 -16.88
N ASP A 395 -23.48 3.45 -17.35
CA ASP A 395 -24.32 4.08 -18.38
C ASP A 395 -24.21 3.36 -19.73
N GLU A 396 -23.05 2.75 -19.98
CA GLU A 396 -22.72 1.98 -21.17
C GLU A 396 -22.21 0.59 -20.78
N ASP A 397 -22.30 -0.36 -21.71
CA ASP A 397 -21.74 -1.69 -21.51
C ASP A 397 -20.21 -1.59 -21.37
N LEU A 398 -19.63 -2.36 -20.45
CA LEU A 398 -18.18 -2.39 -20.27
C LEU A 398 -17.47 -2.73 -21.60
N PRO A 399 -16.57 -1.87 -22.11
CA PRO A 399 -15.97 -2.04 -23.44
C PRO A 399 -14.88 -3.12 -23.47
N GLU A 400 -14.34 -3.48 -22.32
CA GLU A 400 -13.32 -4.51 -22.14
C GLU A 400 -13.60 -5.28 -20.84
N THR A 401 -12.85 -6.36 -20.60
CA THR A 401 -12.87 -7.02 -19.28
C THR A 401 -12.16 -6.11 -18.28
N VAL A 402 -12.78 -5.88 -17.13
CA VAL A 402 -12.32 -4.95 -16.10
C VAL A 402 -12.05 -5.70 -14.81
N THR A 403 -10.96 -5.35 -14.12
CA THR A 403 -10.71 -5.81 -12.76
C THR A 403 -11.21 -4.74 -11.79
N LEU A 404 -12.17 -5.08 -10.94
CA LEU A 404 -12.52 -4.31 -9.76
C LEU A 404 -11.54 -4.68 -8.65
N LEU A 405 -10.69 -3.73 -8.26
CA LEU A 405 -9.83 -3.83 -7.09
C LEU A 405 -10.59 -3.28 -5.87
N VAL A 406 -10.52 -4.01 -4.77
CA VAL A 406 -11.08 -3.64 -3.47
C VAL A 406 -9.96 -3.64 -2.45
N TYR A 407 -9.60 -2.46 -1.96
CA TYR A 407 -8.66 -2.25 -0.87
C TYR A 407 -9.45 -2.07 0.42
N MET A 408 -9.07 -2.77 1.49
CA MET A 408 -9.80 -2.80 2.74
C MET A 408 -8.85 -2.58 3.91
N GLU A 409 -9.19 -1.64 4.78
CA GLU A 409 -8.48 -1.43 6.05
C GLU A 409 -9.21 -2.20 7.14
N MET A 410 -8.49 -3.12 7.77
CA MET A 410 -8.97 -3.96 8.84
C MET A 410 -8.18 -3.67 10.10
N GLN A 411 -8.88 -3.63 11.23
CA GLN A 411 -8.22 -3.55 12.53
C GLN A 411 -7.76 -4.93 12.95
N SER A 412 -6.49 -5.04 13.35
CA SER A 412 -5.90 -6.29 13.82
C SER A 412 -4.91 -6.04 14.95
N PHE A 413 -4.58 -7.08 15.69
CA PHE A 413 -3.47 -7.02 16.64
C PHE A 413 -2.66 -8.32 16.66
N ILE A 414 -1.40 -8.19 17.07
CA ILE A 414 -0.58 -9.34 17.45
C ILE A 414 -0.40 -9.36 18.97
N GLU A 415 -0.29 -10.56 19.51
CA GLU A 415 0.12 -10.80 20.89
C GLU A 415 1.42 -11.59 20.93
N ILE A 416 2.31 -11.23 21.87
CA ILE A 416 3.58 -11.92 22.10
C ILE A 416 3.65 -12.35 23.56
N ASP A 417 3.88 -13.64 23.79
CA ASP A 417 4.04 -14.19 25.14
C ASP A 417 5.51 -14.17 25.63
N LYS A 418 5.72 -14.60 26.87
CA LYS A 418 7.05 -14.72 27.48
C LYS A 418 8.02 -15.57 26.65
N SER A 419 7.51 -16.63 26.02
CA SER A 419 8.29 -17.54 25.18
C SER A 419 8.48 -17.03 23.74
N ARG A 420 7.99 -15.82 23.43
CA ARG A 420 7.99 -15.21 22.10
C ARG A 420 7.16 -15.99 21.07
N ASN A 421 6.16 -16.73 21.53
CA ASN A 421 5.11 -17.22 20.65
C ASN A 421 4.25 -16.04 20.21
N ILE A 422 3.90 -16.03 18.92
CA ILE A 422 3.10 -14.98 18.32
C ILE A 422 1.67 -15.48 18.13
N PHE A 423 0.69 -14.66 18.50
CA PHE A 423 -0.73 -14.91 18.31
C PHE A 423 -1.35 -13.78 17.49
N THR A 424 -2.35 -14.11 16.67
CA THR A 424 -3.09 -13.19 15.80
C THR A 424 -4.59 -13.42 15.99
N ASP A 425 -5.41 -12.39 15.85
CA ASP A 425 -6.84 -12.41 16.24
C ASP A 425 -7.84 -12.61 15.07
N TYR A 426 -7.36 -12.95 13.87
CA TYR A 426 -8.17 -12.98 12.66
C TYR A 426 -8.34 -14.36 12.02
#